data_AF-A0A2A4JI18-F1
#
_entry.id   AF-A0A2A4JI18-F1
#
_cell.length_a   1.000
_cell.length_b   1.000
_cell.length_c   1.000
_cell.angle_alpha   90.00
_cell.angle_beta   90.00
_cell.angle_gamma   90.00
#
_symmetry.space_group_name_H-M   'P 1'
#
loop_
_entity.id
_entity.type
_entity.pdbx_description
1 polymer ?
#
loop_
_entity_poly.entity_id
_entity_poly.type
_entity_poly.pdbx_seq_one_letter_code
_entity_poly.pdbx_strand_id
1 'polypeptide(L)'
;MATANILTVYLVCLSYLLIAADSQRCKPQYSYSEEARGWLKLHMSPTPWNKALQTCLYEAYQLNKHTGSCYKVHDKKKVVWHEAYEVCAAEGAHLVIINNQEEALVIKNMIPAAYSGSTNKWDAFHIGLYRNSEELDWITLHGDRIDDVFNNWDPGQPDGGTPSHATIIRDGTLDDDNYTSLHRFVCERSPTVLQFEPLSGQYTEIEQTLNC
;
A
#
# COMPACT_ATOMS: atom_id res chain seq x y z
N MET A 1 -65.30 -5.24 -6.42
CA MET A 1 -64.57 -3.95 -6.31
C MET A 1 -63.76 -3.83 -5.00
N ALA A 2 -63.35 -4.93 -4.34
CA ALA A 2 -62.58 -4.87 -3.08
C ALA A 2 -61.14 -5.43 -3.18
N THR A 3 -60.81 -6.16 -4.25
CA THR A 3 -59.51 -6.81 -4.44
C THR A 3 -58.43 -5.90 -5.04
N ALA A 4 -58.83 -4.87 -5.80
CA ALA A 4 -57.89 -3.90 -6.40
C ALA A 4 -57.18 -3.06 -5.33
N ASN A 5 -57.86 -2.70 -4.25
CA ASN A 5 -57.31 -1.88 -3.16
C ASN A 5 -56.23 -2.61 -2.36
N ILE A 6 -56.37 -3.93 -2.17
CA ILE A 6 -55.39 -4.73 -1.43
C ILE A 6 -54.09 -4.83 -2.24
N LEU A 7 -54.18 -5.10 -3.55
CA LEU A 7 -53.01 -5.21 -4.40
C LEU A 7 -52.23 -3.88 -4.49
N THR A 8 -52.92 -2.75 -4.59
CA THR A 8 -52.29 -1.42 -4.55
C THR A 8 -51.61 -1.12 -3.22
N VAL A 9 -52.21 -1.50 -2.09
CA VAL A 9 -51.59 -1.32 -0.77
C VAL A 9 -50.31 -2.15 -0.65
N TYR A 10 -50.33 -3.40 -1.13
CA TYR A 10 -49.13 -4.25 -1.15
C TYR A 10 -48.02 -3.68 -2.05
N LEU A 11 -48.35 -3.18 -3.25
CA LEU A 11 -47.37 -2.59 -4.16
C LEU A 11 -46.76 -1.31 -3.60
N VAL A 12 -47.56 -0.46 -2.93
CA VAL A 12 -47.06 0.73 -2.24
C VAL A 12 -46.14 0.35 -1.09
N CYS A 13 -46.52 -0.62 -0.25
CA CYS A 13 -45.66 -1.12 0.83
C CYS A 13 -44.36 -1.75 0.31
N LEU A 14 -44.41 -2.56 -0.76
CA LEU A 14 -43.24 -3.14 -1.40
C LEU A 14 -42.31 -2.07 -1.98
N SER A 15 -42.87 -1.03 -2.61
CA SER A 15 -42.05 0.10 -3.10
C SER A 15 -41.40 0.87 -1.94
N TYR A 16 -42.11 1.07 -0.83
CA TYR A 16 -41.56 1.71 0.37
C TYR A 16 -40.44 0.87 1.01
N LEU A 17 -40.61 -0.46 1.03
CA LEU A 17 -39.59 -1.40 1.53
C LEU A 17 -38.38 -1.46 0.60
N LEU A 18 -38.57 -1.36 -0.72
CA LEU A 18 -37.47 -1.27 -1.69
C LEU A 18 -36.71 0.07 -1.58
N ILE A 19 -37.41 1.17 -1.30
CA ILE A 19 -36.78 2.49 -1.06
C ILE A 19 -36.03 2.50 0.27
N ALA A 20 -36.53 1.83 1.31
CA ALA A 20 -35.85 1.72 2.61
C ALA A 20 -34.66 0.75 2.61
N ALA A 21 -34.61 -0.19 1.65
CA ALA A 21 -33.51 -1.12 1.48
C ALA A 21 -32.33 -0.54 0.66
N ASP A 22 -32.49 0.65 0.08
CA ASP A 22 -31.37 1.39 -0.51
C ASP A 22 -30.57 2.02 0.66
N SER A 23 -29.78 1.17 1.29
CA SER A 23 -28.81 1.49 2.33
C SER A 23 -28.16 2.84 2.05
N GLN A 24 -28.20 3.76 3.02
CA GLN A 24 -27.36 4.95 3.02
C GLN A 24 -25.95 4.51 2.59
N ARG A 25 -25.51 4.98 1.42
CA ARG A 25 -24.12 4.87 0.99
C ARG A 25 -23.28 5.63 2.00
N CYS A 26 -22.78 4.96 3.04
CA CYS A 26 -21.73 5.50 3.88
C CYS A 26 -20.57 5.85 2.94
N LYS A 27 -20.28 7.15 2.79
CA LYS A 27 -19.15 7.60 1.98
C LYS A 27 -17.88 7.20 2.76
N PRO A 28 -17.05 6.25 2.31
CA PRO A 28 -15.95 5.66 3.10
C PRO A 28 -14.80 6.63 3.43
N GLN A 29 -14.95 7.91 3.14
CA GLN A 29 -13.89 8.91 3.11
C GLN A 29 -13.86 9.83 4.34
N TYR A 30 -14.71 9.58 5.33
CA TYR A 30 -14.77 10.37 6.57
C TYR A 30 -14.50 9.49 7.79
N SER A 31 -13.58 9.93 8.64
CA SER A 31 -13.27 9.30 9.92
C SER A 31 -13.64 10.27 11.04
N TYR A 32 -14.38 9.79 12.05
CA TYR A 32 -14.70 10.60 13.21
C TYR A 32 -13.48 10.67 14.15
N SER A 33 -13.08 11.89 14.54
CA SER A 33 -12.06 12.12 15.55
C SER A 33 -12.71 12.56 16.85
N GLU A 34 -12.53 11.76 17.90
CA GLU A 34 -12.97 12.07 19.26
C GLU A 34 -12.26 13.32 19.81
N GLU A 35 -11.00 13.52 19.43
CA GLU A 35 -10.19 14.67 19.86
C GLU A 35 -10.70 15.98 19.27
N ALA A 36 -11.07 15.96 17.99
CA ALA A 36 -11.65 17.11 17.30
C ALA A 36 -13.17 17.24 17.51
N ARG A 37 -13.81 16.24 18.12
CA ARG A 37 -15.28 16.07 18.22
C ARG A 37 -15.97 16.32 16.88
N GLY A 38 -15.47 15.67 15.83
CA GLY A 38 -15.96 15.95 14.47
C GLY A 38 -15.50 14.94 13.43
N TRP A 39 -16.17 14.96 12.28
CA TRP A 39 -15.84 14.14 11.13
C TRP A 39 -14.72 14.79 10.31
N LEU A 40 -13.61 14.07 10.14
CA LEU A 40 -12.46 14.48 9.35
C LEU A 40 -12.50 13.77 8.00
N LYS A 41 -12.31 14.55 6.93
CA LYS A 41 -12.16 14.04 5.57
C LYS A 41 -10.68 14.01 5.22
N LEU A 42 -10.09 12.82 5.15
CA LEU A 42 -8.68 12.70 4.80
C LEU A 42 -8.54 12.80 3.28
N HIS A 43 -7.81 13.81 2.82
CA HIS A 43 -7.44 13.98 1.43
C HIS A 43 -5.94 13.87 1.26
N MET A 44 -5.50 12.90 0.47
CA MET A 44 -4.15 12.87 -0.07
C MET A 44 -4.05 13.98 -1.13
N SER A 45 -3.40 15.09 -0.79
CA SER A 45 -3.15 16.17 -1.75
C SER A 45 -1.77 15.97 -2.39
N PRO A 46 -1.67 15.84 -3.73
CA PRO A 46 -0.38 15.67 -4.38
C PRO A 46 0.54 16.84 -4.00
N THR A 47 1.66 16.52 -3.34
CA THR A 47 2.61 17.53 -2.90
C THR A 47 3.32 18.13 -4.13
N PRO A 48 3.48 19.46 -4.21
CA PRO A 48 4.31 20.07 -5.25
C PRO A 48 5.70 19.43 -5.26
N TRP A 49 6.31 19.26 -6.44
CA TRP A 49 7.54 18.48 -6.59
C TRP A 49 8.68 18.92 -5.67
N ASN A 50 8.84 20.22 -5.41
CA ASN A 50 9.83 20.74 -4.47
C ASN A 50 9.59 20.27 -3.03
N LYS A 51 8.33 20.24 -2.60
CA LYS A 51 7.93 19.75 -1.26
C LYS A 51 8.09 18.24 -1.19
N ALA A 52 7.63 17.50 -2.20
CA ALA A 52 7.82 16.05 -2.29
C ALA A 52 9.31 15.66 -2.22
N LEU A 53 10.14 16.35 -3.00
CA LEU A 53 11.58 16.14 -3.02
C LEU A 53 12.21 16.42 -1.65
N GLN A 54 11.88 17.56 -1.04
CA GLN A 54 12.38 17.92 0.28
C GLN A 54 12.00 16.87 1.34
N THR A 55 10.75 16.38 1.29
CA THR A 55 10.26 15.32 2.18
C THR A 55 11.04 14.01 1.99
N CYS A 56 11.33 13.58 0.76
CA CYS A 56 12.17 12.39 0.56
C CYS A 56 13.61 12.60 1.05
N LEU A 57 14.24 13.72 0.67
CA LEU A 57 15.67 13.93 0.88
C LEU A 57 16.09 14.02 2.36
N TYR A 58 15.16 14.35 3.27
CA TYR A 58 15.45 14.56 4.69
C TYR A 58 16.22 13.38 5.35
N GLU A 59 15.98 12.14 4.89
CA GLU A 59 16.62 10.92 5.44
C GLU A 59 17.31 10.08 4.36
N ALA A 60 17.82 10.75 3.33
CA ALA A 60 18.49 10.14 2.18
C ALA A 60 17.59 9.21 1.33
N TYR A 61 16.27 9.41 1.33
CA TYR A 61 15.41 8.79 0.33
C TYR A 61 15.53 9.55 -1.00
N GLN A 62 15.37 8.83 -2.10
CA GLN A 62 15.39 9.36 -3.45
C GLN A 62 13.96 9.37 -3.99
N LEU A 63 13.45 10.55 -4.36
CA LEU A 63 12.16 10.67 -5.04
C LEU A 63 12.30 10.15 -6.46
N ASN A 64 11.53 9.14 -6.82
CA ASN A 64 11.39 8.76 -8.21
C ASN A 64 10.20 9.50 -8.83
N LYS A 65 10.46 10.24 -9.93
CA LYS A 65 9.42 11.03 -10.60
C LYS A 65 8.38 10.18 -11.32
N HIS A 66 8.75 8.97 -11.73
CA HIS A 66 7.88 8.09 -12.52
C HIS A 66 6.86 7.38 -11.63
N THR A 67 7.33 6.79 -10.53
CA THR A 67 6.43 6.12 -9.58
C THR A 67 5.75 7.10 -8.62
N GLY A 68 6.37 8.26 -8.39
CA GLY A 68 5.89 9.23 -7.41
C GLY A 68 6.18 8.83 -5.95
N SER A 69 6.96 7.77 -5.71
CA SER A 69 7.36 7.30 -4.38
C SER A 69 8.79 7.72 -4.02
N CYS A 70 9.06 7.80 -2.72
CA CYS A 70 10.41 7.92 -2.17
C CYS A 70 10.96 6.51 -1.90
N TYR A 71 12.19 6.23 -2.33
CA TYR A 71 12.85 4.96 -2.03
C TYR A 71 14.20 5.15 -1.34
N LYS A 72 14.58 4.18 -0.51
CA LYS A 72 15.90 4.11 0.11
C LYS A 72 16.43 2.69 0.14
N VAL A 73 17.61 2.48 -0.44
CA VAL A 73 18.30 1.20 -0.40
C VAL A 73 19.20 1.18 0.84
N HIS A 74 18.97 0.22 1.72
CA HIS A 74 19.80 -0.05 2.89
C HIS A 74 20.81 -1.13 2.56
N ASP A 75 22.01 -0.72 2.14
CA ASP A 75 23.02 -1.62 1.57
C ASP A 75 24.21 -1.96 2.48
N LYS A 76 24.31 -1.31 3.64
CA LYS A 76 25.48 -1.40 4.54
C LYS A 76 25.49 -2.64 5.43
N LYS A 77 24.33 -3.14 5.83
CA LYS A 77 24.17 -4.28 6.73
C LYS A 77 23.11 -5.22 6.15
N LYS A 78 23.40 -6.52 6.20
CA LYS A 78 22.39 -7.56 5.94
C LYS A 78 21.67 -7.90 7.24
N VAL A 79 20.36 -8.01 7.18
CA VAL A 79 19.46 -8.26 8.32
C VAL A 79 18.39 -9.27 7.93
N VAL A 80 17.70 -9.84 8.92
CA VAL A 80 16.51 -10.68 8.66
C VAL A 80 15.32 -9.80 8.26
N TRP A 81 14.32 -10.39 7.60
CA TRP A 81 13.19 -9.65 7.03
C TRP A 81 12.43 -8.81 8.07
N HIS A 82 12.19 -9.35 9.27
CA HIS A 82 11.51 -8.62 10.35
C HIS A 82 12.29 -7.39 10.82
N GLU A 83 13.62 -7.50 10.97
CA GLU A 83 14.46 -6.35 11.31
C GLU A 83 14.40 -5.28 10.20
N ALA A 84 14.37 -5.69 8.93
CA ALA A 84 14.23 -4.78 7.80
C ALA A 84 12.88 -4.04 7.82
N TYR A 85 11.80 -4.77 8.12
CA TYR A 85 10.46 -4.22 8.32
C TYR A 85 10.45 -3.16 9.43
N GLU A 86 11.04 -3.46 10.59
CA GLU A 86 11.13 -2.53 11.72
C GLU A 86 11.94 -1.27 11.38
N VAL A 87 13.05 -1.42 10.63
CA VAL A 87 13.85 -0.26 10.20
C VAL A 87 13.04 0.64 9.27
N CYS A 88 12.35 0.09 8.27
CA CYS A 88 11.53 0.92 7.40
C CYS A 88 10.39 1.60 8.18
N ALA A 89 9.72 0.88 9.09
CA ALA A 89 8.67 1.43 9.93
C ALA A 89 9.17 2.60 10.80
N ALA A 90 10.36 2.47 11.39
CA ALA A 90 10.99 3.54 12.18
C ALA A 90 11.34 4.79 11.35
N GLU A 91 11.53 4.64 10.04
CA GLU A 91 11.75 5.73 9.07
C GLU A 91 10.42 6.31 8.50
N GLY A 92 9.27 5.90 9.05
CA GLY A 92 7.95 6.29 8.53
C GLY A 92 7.69 5.74 7.12
N ALA A 93 8.27 4.58 6.82
CA ALA A 93 8.22 3.89 5.54
C ALA A 93 7.74 2.43 5.75
N HIS A 94 7.61 1.68 4.67
CA HIS A 94 7.46 0.23 4.70
C HIS A 94 8.53 -0.41 3.81
N LEU A 95 8.73 -1.73 3.92
CA LEU A 95 9.51 -2.44 2.89
C LEU A 95 8.83 -2.23 1.54
N VAL A 96 9.61 -1.98 0.49
CA VAL A 96 9.09 -1.65 -0.84
C VAL A 96 8.10 -2.72 -1.32
N ILE A 97 6.95 -2.30 -1.81
CA ILE A 97 6.02 -3.19 -2.47
C ILE A 97 6.17 -2.92 -3.96
N ILE A 98 6.54 -3.94 -4.73
CA ILE A 98 6.72 -3.77 -6.16
C ILE A 98 5.36 -3.93 -6.82
N ASN A 99 4.75 -2.81 -7.22
CA ASN A 99 3.41 -2.80 -7.78
C ASN A 99 3.38 -3.18 -9.26
N ASN A 100 4.46 -2.89 -9.99
CA ASN A 100 4.54 -3.13 -11.43
C ASN A 100 5.98 -3.20 -11.95
N GLN A 101 6.11 -3.45 -13.26
CA GLN A 101 7.39 -3.57 -13.96
C GLN A 101 8.23 -2.28 -13.94
N GLU A 102 7.60 -1.10 -13.96
CA GLU A 102 8.31 0.19 -13.92
C GLU A 102 8.99 0.36 -12.56
N GLU A 103 8.28 0.05 -11.47
CA GLU A 103 8.85 0.08 -10.12
C GLU A 103 9.97 -0.94 -9.93
N ALA A 104 9.83 -2.16 -10.45
CA ALA A 104 10.89 -3.16 -10.43
C ALA A 104 12.18 -2.64 -11.11
N LEU A 105 12.04 -1.92 -12.23
CA LEU A 105 13.17 -1.30 -12.93
C LEU A 105 13.78 -0.15 -12.13
N VAL A 106 12.97 0.66 -11.44
CA VAL A 106 13.46 1.70 -10.55
C VAL A 106 14.32 1.08 -9.44
N ILE A 107 13.81 0.07 -8.74
CA ILE A 107 14.54 -0.59 -7.67
C ILE A 107 15.83 -1.22 -8.18
N LYS A 108 15.78 -1.94 -9.30
CA LYS A 108 16.96 -2.52 -9.96
C LYS A 108 18.05 -1.48 -10.22
N ASN A 109 17.68 -0.30 -10.73
CA ASN A 109 18.62 0.77 -11.04
C ASN A 109 19.16 1.50 -9.81
N MET A 110 18.46 1.40 -8.66
CA MET A 110 18.92 1.97 -7.38
C MET A 110 19.89 1.05 -6.64
N ILE A 111 19.93 -0.25 -6.97
CA ILE A 111 20.85 -1.19 -6.34
C ILE A 111 22.30 -0.80 -6.70
N PRO A 112 23.18 -0.55 -5.72
CA PRO A 112 24.55 -0.15 -5.99
C PRO A 112 25.35 -1.26 -6.65
N ALA A 113 26.29 -0.88 -7.51
CA ALA A 113 27.27 -1.80 -8.07
C ALA A 113 28.11 -2.42 -6.94
N ALA A 114 28.50 -3.67 -7.11
CA ALA A 114 29.38 -4.33 -6.15
C ALA A 114 30.75 -3.63 -6.12
N TYR A 115 31.21 -3.25 -4.93
CA TYR A 115 32.53 -2.62 -4.74
C TYR A 115 33.70 -3.46 -5.29
N SER A 116 33.54 -4.78 -5.34
CA SER A 116 34.54 -5.74 -5.82
C SER A 116 34.66 -5.84 -7.35
N GLY A 117 33.79 -5.17 -8.11
CA GLY A 117 33.74 -5.26 -9.58
C GLY A 117 33.11 -6.56 -10.12
N SER A 118 32.74 -7.50 -9.23
CA SER A 118 31.98 -8.71 -9.58
C SER A 118 30.57 -8.59 -8.99
N THR A 119 29.56 -8.56 -9.86
CA THR A 119 28.16 -8.55 -9.47
C THR A 119 27.62 -9.97 -9.44
N ASN A 120 27.13 -10.41 -8.27
CA ASN A 120 26.33 -11.63 -8.18
C ASN A 120 24.88 -11.29 -8.57
N LYS A 121 24.33 -12.02 -9.55
CA LYS A 121 22.90 -11.93 -9.92
C LYS A 121 21.99 -12.10 -8.69
N TRP A 122 22.37 -13.05 -7.82
CA TRP A 122 21.63 -13.42 -6.61
C TRP A 122 21.87 -12.48 -5.43
N ASP A 123 22.41 -11.28 -5.66
CA ASP A 123 22.37 -10.24 -4.65
C ASP A 123 20.90 -9.82 -4.42
N ALA A 124 20.32 -10.35 -3.35
CA ALA A 124 18.93 -10.16 -2.99
C ALA A 124 18.73 -9.02 -1.98
N PHE A 125 17.54 -8.43 -2.04
CA PHE A 125 17.07 -7.36 -1.16
C PHE A 125 15.66 -7.68 -0.66
N HIS A 126 15.43 -7.63 0.65
CA HIS A 126 14.10 -7.83 1.23
C HIS A 126 13.12 -6.78 0.69
N ILE A 127 11.92 -7.25 0.37
CA ILE A 127 10.77 -6.46 -0.09
C ILE A 127 9.53 -6.77 0.76
N GLY A 128 8.49 -5.94 0.64
CA GLY A 128 7.24 -6.03 1.37
C GLY A 128 6.29 -7.08 0.82
N LEU A 129 6.76 -8.31 0.61
CA LEU A 129 5.98 -9.43 0.08
C LEU A 129 6.32 -10.70 0.88
N TYR A 130 5.31 -11.36 1.41
CA TYR A 130 5.46 -12.51 2.30
C TYR A 130 4.44 -13.59 1.97
N ARG A 131 4.74 -14.83 2.36
CA ARG A 131 3.82 -15.94 2.16
C ARG A 131 2.88 -16.06 3.35
N ASN A 132 1.59 -15.92 3.11
CA ASN A 132 0.55 -16.17 4.10
C ASN A 132 0.48 -17.68 4.38
N SER A 133 0.64 -18.07 5.65
CA SER A 133 0.65 -19.48 6.06
C SER A 133 -0.70 -20.18 5.96
N GLU A 134 -1.82 -19.45 5.99
CA GLU A 134 -3.17 -20.01 5.96
C GLU A 134 -3.65 -20.24 4.54
N GLU A 135 -3.44 -19.26 3.65
CA GLU A 135 -3.89 -19.29 2.26
C GLU A 135 -2.84 -19.91 1.32
N LEU A 136 -1.62 -20.13 1.82
CA LEU A 136 -0.42 -20.56 1.07
C LEU A 136 -0.05 -19.64 -0.10
N ASP A 137 -0.60 -18.42 -0.12
CA ASP A 137 -0.46 -17.41 -1.16
C ASP A 137 0.53 -16.31 -0.75
N TRP A 138 1.00 -15.55 -1.73
CA TRP A 138 1.90 -14.41 -1.55
C TRP A 138 1.09 -13.11 -1.45
N ILE A 139 1.32 -12.36 -0.37
CA ILE A 139 0.57 -11.14 -0.05
C ILE A 139 1.54 -9.99 0.24
N THR A 140 1.23 -8.80 -0.26
CA THR A 140 2.00 -7.58 0.02
C THR A 140 1.76 -7.08 1.44
N LEU A 141 2.61 -6.18 1.95
CA LEU A 141 2.35 -5.49 3.22
C LEU A 141 1.05 -4.66 3.21
N HIS A 142 0.49 -4.35 2.04
CA HIS A 142 -0.80 -3.65 1.90
C HIS A 142 -2.00 -4.61 1.79
N GLY A 143 -1.76 -5.92 1.73
CA GLY A 143 -2.83 -6.92 1.66
C GLY A 143 -3.22 -7.33 0.23
N ASP A 144 -2.50 -6.85 -0.78
CA ASP A 144 -2.74 -7.24 -2.18
C ASP A 144 -2.17 -8.64 -2.45
N ARG A 145 -2.88 -9.44 -3.25
CA ARG A 145 -2.38 -10.75 -3.71
C ARG A 145 -1.32 -10.54 -4.79
N ILE A 146 -0.34 -11.44 -4.86
CA ILE A 146 0.74 -11.31 -5.84
C ILE A 146 0.25 -11.28 -7.29
N ASP A 147 -0.85 -11.97 -7.59
CA ASP A 147 -1.46 -12.02 -8.92
C ASP A 147 -1.96 -10.64 -9.40
N ASP A 148 -2.20 -9.71 -8.47
CA ASP A 148 -2.72 -8.37 -8.74
C ASP A 148 -1.60 -7.31 -8.84
N VAL A 149 -0.34 -7.69 -8.58
CA VAL A 149 0.83 -6.79 -8.55
C VAL A 149 1.98 -7.36 -9.40
N PHE A 150 3.22 -6.94 -9.14
CA PHE A 150 4.38 -7.47 -9.84
C PHE A 150 4.63 -8.94 -9.49
N ASN A 151 4.37 -9.83 -10.44
CA ASN A 151 4.52 -11.27 -10.31
C ASN A 151 5.51 -11.82 -11.35
N ASN A 152 6.80 -11.49 -11.19
CA ASN A 152 7.86 -11.93 -12.09
C ASN A 152 9.01 -12.61 -11.31
N TRP A 153 8.81 -13.89 -11.00
CA TRP A 153 9.79 -14.74 -10.34
C TRP A 153 10.96 -15.11 -11.26
N ASP A 154 12.15 -15.27 -10.69
CA ASP A 154 13.30 -15.77 -11.43
C ASP A 154 13.04 -17.23 -11.87
N PRO A 155 13.61 -17.72 -13.00
CA PRO A 155 13.39 -19.09 -13.42
C PRO A 155 13.76 -20.11 -12.34
N GLY A 156 12.78 -20.88 -11.91
CA GLY A 156 12.91 -21.85 -10.81
C GLY A 156 12.23 -21.39 -9.53
N GLN A 157 11.90 -20.11 -9.39
CA GLN A 157 11.26 -19.53 -8.22
C GLN A 157 9.72 -19.43 -8.37
N PRO A 158 8.97 -19.44 -7.25
CA PRO A 158 9.44 -19.75 -5.89
C PRO A 158 9.73 -21.25 -5.71
N ASP A 159 10.90 -21.61 -5.17
CA ASP A 159 11.31 -22.99 -4.86
C ASP A 159 11.35 -23.31 -3.36
N GLY A 160 11.16 -22.32 -2.50
CA GLY A 160 11.18 -22.50 -1.05
C GLY A 160 9.89 -23.06 -0.44
N GLY A 161 10.04 -23.50 0.82
CA GLY A 161 8.96 -24.04 1.65
C GLY A 161 8.11 -22.96 2.34
N THR A 162 7.44 -23.33 3.43
CA THR A 162 6.74 -22.40 4.32
C THR A 162 7.39 -22.44 5.71
N PRO A 163 7.65 -21.30 6.38
CA PRO A 163 7.38 -19.92 5.98
C PRO A 163 8.53 -19.26 5.16
N SER A 164 8.17 -18.41 4.19
CA SER A 164 9.10 -17.65 3.33
C SER A 164 8.66 -16.19 3.15
N HIS A 165 9.62 -15.32 2.82
CA HIS A 165 9.39 -13.97 2.30
C HIS A 165 10.03 -13.82 0.93
N ALA A 166 9.62 -12.82 0.18
CA ALA A 166 10.20 -12.55 -1.12
C ALA A 166 11.32 -11.51 -1.00
N THR A 167 12.22 -11.60 -1.96
CA THR A 167 13.26 -10.62 -2.22
C THR A 167 13.19 -10.21 -3.69
N ILE A 168 13.75 -9.04 -4.01
CA ILE A 168 14.13 -8.69 -5.38
C ILE A 168 15.62 -8.94 -5.54
N ILE A 169 15.98 -9.71 -6.57
CA ILE A 169 17.38 -9.94 -6.91
C ILE A 169 17.89 -8.83 -7.82
N ARG A 170 19.22 -8.72 -7.95
CA ARG A 170 19.89 -7.68 -8.77
C ARG A 170 19.40 -7.62 -10.21
N ASP A 171 18.94 -8.74 -10.78
CA ASP A 171 18.40 -8.78 -12.14
C ASP A 171 16.99 -8.19 -12.27
N GLY A 172 16.31 -7.92 -11.16
CA GLY A 172 14.97 -7.32 -11.10
C GLY A 172 13.83 -8.34 -11.08
N THR A 173 14.13 -9.63 -10.91
CA THR A 173 13.16 -10.71 -10.70
C THR A 173 13.00 -11.01 -9.21
N LEU A 174 11.94 -11.72 -8.86
CA LEU A 174 11.65 -12.13 -7.49
C LEU A 174 12.33 -13.48 -7.17
N ASP A 175 12.71 -13.63 -5.90
CA ASP A 175 13.28 -14.86 -5.33
C ASP A 175 12.70 -15.04 -3.93
N ASP A 176 12.35 -16.27 -3.54
CA ASP A 176 11.82 -16.53 -2.21
C ASP A 176 12.90 -17.03 -1.26
N ASP A 177 12.85 -16.58 -0.01
CA ASP A 177 13.85 -16.96 0.98
C ASP A 177 13.24 -17.15 2.37
N ASN A 178 13.95 -17.93 3.18
CA ASN A 178 13.51 -18.30 4.51
C ASN A 178 13.60 -17.12 5.50
N TYR A 179 12.88 -17.23 6.62
CA TYR A 179 12.77 -16.19 7.65
C TYR A 179 14.10 -15.78 8.31
N THR A 180 15.14 -16.62 8.22
CA THR A 180 16.45 -16.40 8.85
C THR A 180 17.49 -15.84 7.89
N SER A 181 17.17 -15.73 6.61
CA SER A 181 18.10 -15.24 5.60
C SER A 181 18.40 -13.76 5.77
N LEU A 182 19.70 -13.45 5.66
CA LEU A 182 20.24 -12.12 5.86
C LEU A 182 20.41 -11.43 4.52
N HIS A 183 19.63 -10.38 4.28
CA HIS A 183 19.69 -9.57 3.07
C HIS A 183 19.77 -8.09 3.38
N ARG A 184 20.21 -7.34 2.38
CA ARG A 184 19.96 -5.89 2.32
C ARG A 184 18.47 -5.67 2.07
N PHE A 185 18.00 -4.43 2.06
CA PHE A 185 16.57 -4.17 1.90
C PHE A 185 16.30 -2.81 1.30
N VAL A 186 15.07 -2.61 0.85
CA VAL A 186 14.62 -1.37 0.25
C VAL A 186 13.37 -0.88 0.97
N CYS A 187 13.39 0.35 1.44
CA CYS A 187 12.24 1.01 2.02
C CYS A 187 11.56 1.92 1.00
N GLU A 188 10.24 2.02 1.10
CA GLU A 188 9.38 2.88 0.30
C GLU A 188 8.49 3.74 1.20
N ARG A 189 8.30 5.01 0.84
CA ARG A 189 7.27 5.86 1.44
C ARG A 189 6.65 6.83 0.45
N SER A 190 5.39 7.19 0.67
CA SER A 190 4.74 8.24 -0.10
C SER A 190 5.29 9.63 0.27
N PRO A 191 5.61 10.50 -0.71
CA PRO A 191 5.92 11.91 -0.45
C PRO A 191 4.67 12.75 -0.14
N THR A 192 3.48 12.14 -0.14
CA THR A 192 2.23 12.82 0.14
C THR A 192 2.04 13.01 1.63
N VAL A 193 1.81 14.25 2.05
CA VAL A 193 1.44 14.55 3.43
C VAL A 193 -0.08 14.42 3.53
N LEU A 194 -0.58 13.63 4.50
CA LEU A 194 -1.98 13.69 4.90
C LEU A 194 -2.23 15.10 5.47
N GLN A 195 -2.87 15.97 4.70
CA GLN A 195 -3.25 17.30 5.17
C GLN A 195 -4.67 17.25 5.72
N PHE A 196 -4.82 17.64 6.97
CA PHE A 196 -6.11 18.07 7.51
C PHE A 196 -6.34 19.50 7.03
N GLU A 197 -7.09 19.70 5.96
CA GLU A 197 -7.61 21.04 5.68
C GLU A 197 -8.85 21.26 6.56
N PRO A 198 -8.86 22.26 7.45
CA PRO A 198 -10.12 22.72 8.05
C PRO A 198 -10.97 23.31 6.91
N LEU A 199 -12.14 22.74 6.67
CA LEU A 199 -13.06 23.21 5.64
C LEU A 199 -13.37 24.70 5.86
N SER A 200 -12.84 25.55 4.98
CA SER A 200 -13.27 26.93 4.88
C SER A 200 -14.55 26.99 4.04
N GLY A 201 -15.69 26.76 4.68
CA GLY A 201 -17.00 27.05 4.08
C GLY A 201 -18.06 26.00 4.33
N GLN A 202 -19.17 26.48 4.91
CA GLN A 202 -20.49 25.86 4.98
C GLN A 202 -20.66 24.67 5.93
N TYR A 203 -20.63 25.00 7.23
CA TYR A 203 -21.11 24.18 8.34
C TYR A 203 -22.60 23.78 8.24
N THR A 204 -23.38 24.28 7.29
CA THR A 204 -24.85 24.11 7.28
C THR A 204 -25.39 23.01 6.35
N GLU A 205 -24.59 22.44 5.44
CA GLU A 205 -25.04 21.34 4.55
C GLU A 205 -24.52 19.95 4.96
N ILE A 206 -23.50 19.89 5.83
CA ILE A 206 -22.83 18.62 6.17
C ILE A 206 -23.67 17.78 7.15
N GLU A 207 -24.42 18.42 8.07
CA GLU A 207 -25.31 17.67 9.00
C GLU A 207 -26.45 16.92 8.29
N GLN A 208 -26.87 17.35 7.09
CA GLN A 208 -27.96 16.70 6.38
C GLN A 208 -27.52 15.48 5.55
N THR A 209 -26.22 15.28 5.35
CA THR A 209 -25.66 14.12 4.62
C THR A 209 -24.84 13.17 5.51
N LEU A 210 -24.74 13.46 6.81
CA LEU A 210 -24.04 12.65 7.81
C LEU A 210 -24.94 11.70 8.62
N ASN A 211 -26.26 11.76 8.45
CA ASN A 211 -27.14 10.76 9.06
C ASN A 211 -27.04 9.44 8.30
N CYS A 212 -26.28 8.52 8.87
CA CYS A 212 -26.71 7.13 8.97
C CYS A 212 -27.84 7.07 10.02
#